data_AF-P0C5G0-F1
#
_entry.id   AF-P0C5G0-F1
#
_cell.length_a   1.000
_cell.length_b   1.000
_cell.length_c   1.000
_cell.angle_alpha   90.00
_cell.angle_beta   90.00
_cell.angle_gamma   90.00
#
_symmetry.space_group_name_H-M   'P 1'
#
loop_
_entity.id
_entity.type
_entity.pdbx_description
1 polymer ?
#
loop_
_entity_poly.entity_id
_entity_poly.type
_entity_poly.pdbx_seq_one_letter_code
_entity_poly.pdbx_strand_id
1 'polypeptide(L)' 'GAACFCDSDGPSVSGNTLSGILWLAGCPSGWHNCKAHGPNIGWCCKK' A
#
# COMPACT_ATOMS: atom_id res chain seq x y z
N GLY A 1 7.19 2.39 -8.13
CA GLY A 1 6.60 1.33 -7.29
C GLY A 1 5.36 0.80 -7.97
N ALA A 2 4.97 -0.43 -7.68
CA ALA A 2 3.70 -1.00 -8.14
C ALA A 2 2.55 -0.43 -7.30
N ALA A 3 1.37 -0.19 -7.87
CA ALA A 3 0.23 0.21 -7.08
C ALA A 3 -0.23 -0.97 -6.20
N CYS A 4 -0.59 -0.72 -4.95
CA CYS A 4 -0.96 -1.75 -3.99
C CYS A 4 -2.13 -1.31 -3.12
N PHE A 5 -2.90 -2.29 -2.64
CA PHE A 5 -4.04 -2.09 -1.77
C PHE A 5 -3.60 -1.73 -0.35
N CYS A 6 -4.17 -0.67 0.19
CA CYS A 6 -4.05 -0.31 1.60
C CYS A 6 -5.22 -0.92 2.39
N ASP A 7 -5.03 -1.17 3.69
CA ASP A 7 -6.12 -1.62 4.58
C ASP A 7 -7.27 -0.59 4.63
N SER A 8 -6.95 0.68 4.44
CA SER A 8 -7.90 1.79 4.40
C SER A 8 -8.73 1.86 3.11
N ASP A 9 -8.36 1.14 2.05
CA ASP A 9 -9.18 1.09 0.84
C ASP A 9 -10.48 0.33 1.12
N GLY A 10 -10.52 -0.60 2.09
CA GLY A 10 -11.72 -1.35 2.43
C GLY A 10 -11.98 -2.54 1.49
N PRO A 11 -13.13 -3.24 1.63
CA PRO A 11 -13.39 -4.45 0.88
C PRO A 11 -13.45 -4.14 -0.61
N SER A 12 -12.74 -4.94 -1.40
CA SER A 12 -12.56 -4.81 -2.85
C SER A 12 -13.87 -5.08 -3.61
N VAL A 13 -14.80 -4.13 -3.56
CA VAL A 13 -15.82 -3.94 -4.59
C VAL A 13 -15.14 -3.29 -5.79
N SER A 14 -15.40 -3.82 -6.99
CA SER A 14 -14.86 -3.33 -8.26
C SER A 14 -14.94 -1.79 -8.34
N GLY A 15 -13.80 -1.11 -8.30
CA GLY A 15 -13.69 0.36 -8.23
C GLY A 15 -12.80 0.89 -7.11
N ASN A 16 -12.43 0.03 -6.15
CA ASN A 16 -11.57 0.43 -5.06
C ASN A 16 -10.15 0.75 -5.56
N THR A 17 -9.70 1.97 -5.29
CA THR A 17 -8.55 2.57 -5.96
C THR A 17 -7.28 2.12 -5.26
N LEU A 18 -6.35 1.49 -5.99
CA LEU A 18 -5.01 1.16 -5.49
C LEU A 18 -4.30 2.45 -5.06
N SER A 19 -4.48 2.85 -3.80
CA SER A 19 -4.05 4.16 -3.30
C SER A 19 -2.64 4.14 -2.71
N GLY A 20 -2.09 2.94 -2.50
CA GLY A 20 -0.72 2.72 -2.07
C GLY A 20 0.25 2.49 -3.22
N ILE A 21 1.53 2.74 -2.95
CA ILE A 21 2.67 2.40 -3.80
C ILE A 21 3.55 1.41 -3.04
N LEU A 22 3.89 0.29 -3.68
CA LEU A 22 4.78 -0.72 -3.17
C LEU A 22 6.22 -0.24 -3.23
N TRP A 23 6.89 -0.31 -2.08
CA TRP A 23 8.30 -0.02 -1.89
C TRP A 23 9.02 -1.24 -1.31
N LEU A 24 10.13 -1.64 -1.94
CA LEU A 24 10.86 -2.86 -1.53
C LEU A 24 11.67 -2.68 -0.24
N ALA A 25 12.09 -1.45 0.06
CA ALA A 25 13.02 -1.13 1.15
C ALA A 25 12.38 -0.30 2.28
N GLY A 26 11.07 -0.48 2.52
CA GLY A 26 10.32 0.33 3.48
C GLY A 26 9.74 1.61 2.87
N CYS A 27 8.91 2.30 3.65
CA CYS A 27 8.27 3.54 3.19
C CYS A 27 9.25 4.72 3.23
N PRO A 28 9.38 5.50 2.13
CA PRO A 28 10.19 6.70 2.14
C PRO A 28 9.61 7.77 3.07
N SER A 29 10.45 8.74 3.45
CA SER A 29 10.02 9.83 4.35
C SER A 29 8.80 10.58 3.79
N GLY A 30 7.85 10.86 4.67
CA GLY A 30 6.54 11.44 4.31
C GLY A 30 5.52 10.43 3.79
N TRP A 31 5.86 9.15 3.72
CA TRP A 31 4.93 8.06 3.47
C TRP A 31 4.83 7.18 4.72
N HIS A 32 3.68 6.55 4.88
CA HIS A 32 3.38 5.62 5.95
C HIS A 32 2.92 4.28 5.39
N ASN A 33 3.27 3.21 6.09
CA ASN A 33 2.81 1.87 5.70
C ASN A 33 1.29 1.81 5.85
N CYS A 34 0.60 1.63 4.73
CA CYS A 34 -0.84 1.62 4.68
C CYS A 34 -1.42 0.21 4.73
N LYS A 35 -0.55 -0.81 4.77
CA LYS A 35 -0.94 -2.21 4.86
C LYS A 35 -0.23 -2.89 6.04
N ALA A 36 -0.98 -3.26 7.06
CA ALA A 36 -0.47 -3.92 8.26
C ALA A 36 0.21 -5.27 7.92
N HIS A 37 -0.32 -5.96 6.91
CA HIS A 37 0.28 -7.15 6.33
C HIS A 37 0.63 -6.89 4.87
N GLY A 38 1.88 -6.47 4.64
CA GLY A 38 2.42 -6.28 3.29
C GLY A 38 2.23 -7.55 2.44
N PRO A 39 2.20 -7.44 1.09
CA PRO A 39 2.55 -8.61 0.30
C PRO A 39 3.93 -9.06 0.79
N ASN A 40 4.20 -10.37 0.88
CA ASN A 40 5.45 -10.92 1.46
C ASN A 40 6.76 -10.28 0.96
N ILE A 41 6.69 -9.45 -0.07
CA ILE A 41 7.77 -8.71 -0.70
C ILE A 41 7.42 -7.21 -0.67
N GLY A 42 8.06 -6.48 0.24
CA GLY A 42 7.98 -5.01 0.34
C GLY A 42 6.88 -4.46 1.25
N TRP A 43 6.79 -3.13 1.26
CA TRP A 43 5.92 -2.33 2.10
C TRP A 43 4.99 -1.52 1.21
N CYS A 44 3.69 -1.65 1.44
CA CYS A 44 2.70 -0.88 0.69
C CYS A 44 2.50 0.45 1.40
N CYS A 45 2.95 1.54 0.77
CA CYS A 45 3.04 2.84 1.42
C CYS A 45 2.05 3.82 0.81
N LYS A 46 1.47 4.68 1.63
CA LYS A 46 0.60 5.80 1.23
C LYS A 46 1.14 7.10 1.83
N LYS A 47 0.84 8.24 1.20
CA LYS A 47 1.13 9.56 1.75
C LYS A 47 0.05 10.05 2.69
#